data_AF-A0A8D8KG27-F1
#
_entry.id   AF-A0A8D8KG27-F1
#
_cell.length_a   1.000
_cell.length_b   1.000
_cell.length_c   1.000
_cell.angle_alpha   90.00
_cell.angle_beta   90.00
_cell.angle_gamma   90.00
#
_symmetry.space_group_name_H-M   'P 1'
#
loop_
_entity.id
_entity.type
_entity.pdbx_description
1 polymer ?
#
loop_
_entity_poly.entity_id
_entity_poly.type
_entity_poly.pdbx_seq_one_letter_code
_entity_poly.pdbx_strand_id
1 'polypeptide(L)'
;HKPVLFFLTHGESSAGLVHPMDGIGDVCRKHNCLLLVDSVASLGAAPLLMDQQKIDILYTGSQKALNAPPGTAPISFNERACQKMFNRKTKPVSYLLDMNYLSNYWGNDGKPDRIYHHTGPVSGFFALRESLAILAETGLENSWRHH
;
A
#
# COMPACT_ATOMS: atom_id res chain seq x y z
N HIS A 1 -13.44 11.32 -20.21
CA HIS A 1 -12.93 9.95 -20.04
C HIS A 1 -13.54 9.30 -18.81
N LYS A 2 -13.66 7.96 -18.76
CA LYS A 2 -14.16 7.20 -17.59
C LYS A 2 -13.02 6.29 -17.08
N PRO A 3 -12.08 6.81 -16.26
CA PRO A 3 -10.93 6.03 -15.83
C PRO A 3 -11.38 4.92 -14.87
N VAL A 4 -10.71 3.78 -14.96
CA VAL A 4 -10.98 2.63 -14.08
C VAL A 4 -10.09 2.63 -12.83
N LEU A 5 -9.08 3.51 -12.79
CA LEU A 5 -8.12 3.72 -11.71
C LEU A 5 -7.68 5.20 -11.74
N PHE A 6 -7.61 5.83 -10.58
CA PHE A 6 -7.06 7.16 -10.36
C PHE A 6 -5.86 7.05 -9.43
N PHE A 7 -4.72 7.57 -9.87
CA PHE A 7 -3.48 7.58 -9.10
C PHE A 7 -3.30 8.97 -8.47
N LEU A 8 -2.93 8.99 -7.20
CA LEU A 8 -2.62 10.23 -6.47
C LEU A 8 -1.41 10.02 -5.56
N THR A 9 -0.48 10.98 -5.58
CA THR A 9 0.61 11.03 -4.60
C THR A 9 0.12 11.73 -3.35
N HIS A 10 0.14 11.07 -2.18
CA HIS A 10 -0.21 11.71 -0.92
C HIS A 10 0.89 12.70 -0.49
N GLY A 11 2.12 12.22 -0.29
CA GLY A 11 3.30 13.04 -0.04
C GLY A 11 4.15 13.20 -1.30
N GLU A 12 4.02 14.33 -1.99
CA GLU A 12 4.79 14.64 -3.21
C GLU A 12 6.18 15.15 -2.83
N SER A 13 7.10 14.19 -2.60
CA SER A 13 8.44 14.50 -2.09
C SER A 13 9.30 15.35 -3.03
N SER A 14 9.01 15.38 -4.34
CA SER A 14 9.76 16.23 -5.28
C SER A 14 9.38 17.70 -5.19
N ALA A 15 8.18 18.01 -4.69
CA ALA A 15 7.65 19.36 -4.53
C ALA A 15 7.45 19.79 -3.07
N GLY A 16 7.61 18.87 -2.11
CA GLY A 16 7.38 19.14 -0.69
C GLY A 16 5.91 19.36 -0.34
N LEU A 17 4.98 18.73 -1.07
CA LEU A 17 3.53 18.92 -0.89
C LEU A 17 2.89 17.69 -0.23
N VAL A 18 1.83 17.94 0.54
CA VAL A 18 0.94 16.90 1.07
C VAL A 18 -0.46 17.16 0.51
N HIS A 19 -0.97 16.23 -0.28
CA HIS A 19 -2.31 16.34 -0.86
C HIS A 19 -3.39 15.97 0.16
N PRO A 20 -4.46 16.77 0.31
CA PRO A 20 -5.58 16.38 1.17
C PRO A 20 -6.30 15.16 0.58
N MET A 21 -6.62 14.18 1.41
CA MET A 21 -7.20 12.91 0.95
C MET A 21 -8.72 12.81 1.14
N ASP A 22 -9.30 13.62 2.03
CA ASP A 22 -10.71 13.53 2.38
C ASP A 22 -11.62 13.85 1.17
N GLY A 23 -12.65 13.02 0.99
CA GLY A 23 -13.60 13.14 -0.13
C GLY A 23 -13.10 12.63 -1.48
N ILE A 24 -11.79 12.41 -1.69
CA ILE A 24 -11.26 11.91 -2.97
C ILE A 24 -11.76 10.50 -3.28
N GLY A 25 -11.73 9.61 -2.29
CA GLY A 25 -12.24 8.24 -2.43
C GLY A 25 -13.75 8.21 -2.74
N ASP A 26 -14.52 9.16 -2.19
CA ASP A 26 -15.95 9.31 -2.50
C ASP A 26 -16.21 9.70 -3.95
N VAL A 27 -15.44 10.65 -4.46
CA VAL A 27 -15.52 11.05 -5.87
C VAL A 27 -15.15 9.87 -6.77
N CYS A 28 -14.06 9.15 -6.46
CA CYS A 28 -13.65 7.98 -7.23
C CYS A 28 -14.75 6.91 -7.27
N ARG A 29 -15.37 6.60 -6.12
CA ARG A 29 -16.47 5.64 -6.02
C ARG A 29 -17.70 6.05 -6.82
N LYS A 30 -18.08 7.33 -6.80
CA LYS A 30 -19.19 7.87 -7.61
C LYS A 30 -19.02 7.59 -9.10
N HIS A 31 -17.77 7.54 -9.57
CA HIS A 31 -17.43 7.28 -10.97
C HIS A 31 -17.04 5.82 -11.27
N ASN A 32 -17.24 4.89 -10.33
CA ASN A 32 -16.78 3.50 -10.42
C ASN A 32 -15.28 3.40 -10.77
N CYS A 33 -14.49 4.32 -10.21
CA CYS A 33 -13.04 4.39 -10.34
C CYS A 33 -12.39 3.87 -9.05
N LEU A 34 -11.29 3.13 -9.17
CA LEU A 34 -10.49 2.75 -8.01
C LEU A 34 -9.52 3.88 -7.65
N LEU A 35 -9.29 4.13 -6.36
CA LEU A 35 -8.29 5.08 -5.87
C LEU A 35 -7.00 4.34 -5.47
N LEU A 36 -5.90 4.64 -6.16
CA LEU A 36 -4.54 4.22 -5.83
C LEU A 36 -3.76 5.40 -5.26
N VAL A 37 -3.17 5.22 -4.09
CA VAL A 37 -2.40 6.26 -3.40
C VAL A 37 -0.96 5.83 -3.19
N ASP A 38 -0.03 6.69 -3.59
CA ASP A 38 1.38 6.63 -3.18
C ASP A 38 1.53 7.33 -1.83
N SER A 39 1.97 6.59 -0.82
CA SER A 39 2.27 7.13 0.51
C SER A 39 3.72 6.92 0.94
N VAL A 40 4.63 6.70 -0.01
CA VAL A 40 6.06 6.44 0.25
C VAL A 40 6.65 7.51 1.15
N ALA A 41 6.40 8.79 0.85
CA ALA A 41 6.98 9.90 1.61
C ALA A 41 6.12 10.37 2.80
N SER A 42 4.91 9.83 2.99
CA SER A 42 3.94 10.36 3.96
C SER A 42 3.53 9.37 5.06
N LEU A 43 3.60 8.05 4.82
CA LEU A 43 3.16 7.07 5.81
C LEU A 43 4.00 7.21 7.09
N GLY A 44 3.33 7.29 8.24
CA GLY A 44 3.97 7.49 9.54
C GLY A 44 4.26 8.97 9.85
N ALA A 45 4.39 9.83 8.86
CA ALA A 45 4.68 11.26 9.04
C ALA A 45 3.43 12.16 8.91
N ALA A 46 2.37 11.72 8.23
CA ALA A 46 1.13 12.48 8.07
C ALA A 46 -0.11 11.60 8.26
N PRO A 47 -1.26 12.19 8.68
CA PRO A 47 -2.51 11.45 8.81
C PRO A 47 -2.92 10.77 7.51
N LEU A 48 -3.16 9.46 7.59
CA LEU A 48 -3.59 8.64 6.46
C LEU A 48 -4.39 7.45 6.98
N LEU A 49 -5.67 7.39 6.60
CA LEU A 49 -6.65 6.46 7.14
C LEU A 49 -7.29 5.70 5.98
N MET A 50 -6.60 4.66 5.48
CA MET A 50 -6.92 3.95 4.22
C MET A 50 -8.42 3.66 4.04
N ASP A 51 -9.04 2.96 4.99
CA ASP A 51 -10.44 2.54 4.87
C ASP A 51 -11.41 3.72 5.02
N GLN A 52 -11.15 4.62 5.98
CA GLN A 52 -11.99 5.79 6.23
C GLN A 52 -12.00 6.74 5.03
N GLN A 53 -10.84 6.92 4.40
CA GLN A 53 -10.63 7.74 3.20
C GLN A 53 -10.95 6.99 1.90
N LYS A 54 -11.44 5.75 2.00
CA LYS A 54 -11.95 4.95 0.88
C LYS A 54 -10.89 4.72 -0.21
N ILE A 55 -9.63 4.60 0.20
CA ILE A 55 -8.51 4.26 -0.68
C ILE A 55 -8.61 2.78 -1.05
N ASP A 56 -8.56 2.46 -2.34
CA ASP A 56 -8.69 1.08 -2.81
C ASP A 56 -7.35 0.34 -2.84
N ILE A 57 -6.27 1.06 -3.13
CA ILE A 57 -4.90 0.53 -3.18
C ILE A 57 -3.97 1.55 -2.52
N LEU A 58 -3.15 1.09 -1.58
CA LEU A 58 -2.18 1.94 -0.89
C LEU A 58 -0.84 1.24 -0.83
N TYR A 59 0.24 1.95 -1.20
CA TYR A 59 1.60 1.46 -0.99
C TYR A 59 2.50 2.51 -0.34
N THR A 60 3.61 2.03 0.22
CA THR A 60 4.65 2.87 0.83
C THR A 60 6.03 2.25 0.63
N GLY A 61 7.08 2.89 1.14
CA GLY A 61 8.47 2.39 1.10
C GLY A 61 9.05 2.28 2.51
N SER A 62 9.95 1.33 2.71
CA SER A 62 10.61 1.08 4.00
C SER A 62 11.53 2.21 4.47
N GLN A 63 12.11 2.97 3.53
CA GLN A 63 13.24 3.87 3.75
C GLN A 63 12.91 5.34 3.96
N LYS A 64 11.66 5.67 4.24
CA LYS A 64 11.22 7.03 4.60
C LYS A 64 10.99 7.12 6.11
N ALA A 65 9.82 7.57 6.56
CA ALA A 65 9.55 7.73 8.00
C ALA A 65 9.59 6.40 8.79
N LEU A 66 9.57 5.25 8.11
CA LEU A 66 9.77 3.94 8.74
C LEU A 66 11.24 3.67 9.10
N ASN A 67 12.22 4.41 8.57
CA ASN A 67 13.65 4.25 8.90
C ASN A 67 14.24 2.84 8.69
N ALA A 68 13.58 1.96 7.94
CA ALA A 68 14.14 0.67 7.55
C ALA A 68 15.04 0.82 6.30
N PRO A 69 16.00 -0.08 6.05
CA PRO A 69 16.80 -0.06 4.83
C PRO A 69 15.93 -0.12 3.56
N PRO A 70 16.36 0.52 2.45
CA PRO A 70 15.65 0.43 1.19
C PRO A 70 15.64 -1.01 0.65
N GLY A 71 14.53 -1.42 0.02
CA GLY A 71 14.41 -2.72 -0.63
C GLY A 71 13.09 -3.46 -0.39
N THR A 72 12.23 -2.96 0.49
CA THR A 72 10.89 -3.52 0.73
C THR A 72 9.83 -2.42 0.64
N ALA A 73 8.64 -2.79 0.15
CA ALA A 73 7.53 -1.87 -0.06
C ALA A 73 6.21 -2.53 0.38
N PRO A 74 5.68 -2.19 1.57
CA PRO A 74 4.34 -2.60 1.97
C PRO A 74 3.28 -2.11 0.99
N ILE A 75 2.29 -2.96 0.72
CA ILE A 75 1.15 -2.64 -0.15
C ILE A 75 -0.12 -3.31 0.39
N SER A 76 -1.26 -2.63 0.25
CA SER A 76 -2.57 -3.13 0.62
C SER A 76 -3.58 -2.90 -0.49
N PHE A 77 -4.55 -3.80 -0.59
CA PHE A 77 -5.66 -3.78 -1.54
C PHE A 77 -6.96 -4.05 -0.79
N ASN A 78 -7.98 -3.22 -1.00
CA ASN A 78 -9.31 -3.52 -0.48
C ASN A 78 -10.06 -4.52 -1.39
N GLU A 79 -11.28 -4.88 -1.00
CA GLU A 79 -12.09 -5.86 -1.73
C GLU A 79 -12.39 -5.45 -3.18
N ARG A 80 -12.67 -4.17 -3.45
CA ARG A 80 -12.96 -3.67 -4.82
C ARG A 80 -11.75 -3.84 -5.73
N ALA A 81 -10.55 -3.53 -5.22
CA ALA A 81 -9.31 -3.73 -5.94
C ALA A 81 -9.03 -5.22 -6.19
N CYS A 82 -9.21 -6.06 -5.17
CA CYS A 82 -9.07 -7.52 -5.28
C CYS A 82 -10.04 -8.11 -6.31
N GLN A 83 -11.32 -7.74 -6.28
CA GLN A 83 -12.33 -8.20 -7.26
C GLN A 83 -11.90 -7.85 -8.69
N LYS A 84 -11.41 -6.63 -8.94
CA LYS A 84 -10.92 -6.26 -10.26
C LYS A 84 -9.68 -7.08 -10.68
N MET A 85 -8.76 -7.26 -9.74
CA MET A 85 -7.49 -7.93 -9.99
C MET A 85 -7.62 -9.42 -10.26
N PHE A 86 -8.52 -10.11 -9.53
CA PHE A 86 -8.71 -11.56 -9.65
C PHE A 86 -9.71 -11.96 -10.74
N ASN A 87 -10.59 -11.05 -11.21
CA ASN A 87 -11.53 -11.31 -12.30
C ASN A 87 -11.02 -10.89 -13.70
N ARG A 88 -9.75 -10.49 -13.83
CA ARG A 88 -9.15 -10.11 -15.12
C ARG A 88 -9.10 -11.30 -16.09
N LYS A 89 -9.24 -11.02 -17.40
CA LYS A 89 -9.21 -12.04 -18.47
C LYS A 89 -7.81 -12.35 -18.99
N THR A 90 -6.83 -11.51 -18.68
CA THR A 90 -5.44 -11.62 -19.15
C THR A 90 -4.50 -11.74 -17.97
N LYS A 91 -3.36 -12.41 -18.17
CA LYS A 91 -2.28 -12.49 -17.18
C LYS A 91 -1.54 -11.15 -17.08
N PRO A 92 -1.04 -10.74 -15.89
CA PRO A 92 -0.18 -9.59 -15.78
C PRO A 92 1.15 -9.94 -16.46
N VAL A 93 1.84 -8.93 -16.95
CA VAL A 93 3.11 -9.13 -17.65
C VAL A 93 4.24 -9.62 -16.74
N SER A 94 4.15 -9.33 -15.43
CA SER A 94 5.14 -9.73 -14.45
C SER A 94 4.64 -10.90 -13.62
N TYR A 95 5.37 -12.02 -13.68
CA TYR A 95 5.16 -13.16 -12.79
C TYR A 95 5.48 -12.79 -11.34
N LEU A 96 6.63 -12.14 -11.11
CA LEU A 96 7.13 -11.79 -9.77
C LEU A 96 6.17 -10.85 -9.01
N LEU A 97 5.36 -10.06 -9.72
CA LEU A 97 4.38 -9.12 -9.16
C LEU A 97 2.93 -9.59 -9.37
N ASP A 98 2.70 -10.84 -9.79
CA ASP A 98 1.33 -11.36 -9.93
C ASP A 98 0.74 -11.68 -8.55
N MET A 99 -0.29 -10.92 -8.18
CA MET A 99 -0.97 -11.04 -6.90
C MET A 99 -1.70 -12.37 -6.70
N ASN A 100 -1.97 -13.17 -7.74
CA ASN A 100 -2.45 -14.54 -7.55
C ASN A 100 -1.45 -15.42 -6.80
N TYR A 101 -0.15 -15.20 -7.04
CA TYR A 101 0.92 -15.94 -6.39
C TYR A 101 1.36 -15.27 -5.10
N LEU A 102 1.49 -13.94 -5.10
CA LEU A 102 1.89 -13.20 -3.90
C LEU A 102 0.82 -13.29 -2.79
N SER A 103 -0.48 -13.26 -3.11
CA SER A 103 -1.52 -13.42 -2.08
C SER A 103 -1.39 -14.77 -1.38
N ASN A 104 -1.16 -15.86 -2.11
CA ASN A 104 -0.92 -17.18 -1.51
C ASN A 104 0.38 -17.24 -0.70
N TYR A 105 1.49 -16.73 -1.26
CA TYR A 105 2.79 -16.71 -0.59
C TYR A 105 2.73 -15.99 0.77
N TRP A 106 1.97 -14.89 0.84
CA TRP A 106 1.75 -14.12 2.08
C TRP A 106 0.59 -14.65 2.95
N GLY A 107 -0.13 -15.70 2.53
CA GLY A 107 -1.24 -16.30 3.27
C GLY A 107 -2.54 -15.49 3.26
N ASN A 108 -2.75 -14.67 2.23
CA ASN A 108 -3.89 -13.76 2.07
C ASN A 108 -4.99 -14.31 1.15
N ASP A 109 -4.87 -15.54 0.65
CA ASP A 109 -5.84 -16.13 -0.28
C ASP A 109 -6.80 -17.15 0.37
N GLY A 110 -6.74 -17.29 1.71
CA GLY A 110 -7.62 -18.19 2.47
C GLY A 110 -7.29 -19.68 2.32
N LYS A 111 -6.23 -20.05 1.60
CA LYS A 111 -5.79 -21.44 1.50
C LYS A 111 -4.92 -21.82 2.71
N PRO A 112 -4.97 -23.09 3.15
CA PRO A 112 -4.15 -23.56 4.26
C PRO A 112 -2.66 -23.64 3.89
N ASP A 113 -2.36 -23.95 2.63
CA ASP A 113 -1.00 -24.17 2.15
C ASP A 113 -0.44 -22.92 1.46
N ARG A 114 0.84 -22.63 1.75
CA ARG A 114 1.63 -21.61 1.06
C ARG A 114 2.52 -22.26 0.01
N ILE A 115 2.49 -21.71 -1.19
CA ILE A 115 3.29 -22.16 -2.32
C ILE A 115 4.55 -21.29 -2.40
N TYR A 116 5.70 -21.92 -2.64
CA TYR A 116 6.92 -21.19 -2.93
C TYR A 116 6.76 -20.36 -4.21
N HIS A 117 7.00 -19.05 -4.11
CA HIS A 117 6.93 -18.13 -5.24
C HIS A 117 8.31 -17.56 -5.59
N HIS A 118 8.98 -16.95 -4.61
CA HIS A 118 10.36 -16.47 -4.70
C HIS A 118 10.99 -16.46 -3.31
N THR A 119 12.32 -16.37 -3.26
CA THR A 119 13.04 -16.13 -2.01
C THR A 119 12.85 -14.67 -1.58
N GLY A 120 12.08 -14.46 -0.51
CA GLY A 120 11.88 -13.13 0.06
C GLY A 120 13.17 -12.58 0.72
N PRO A 121 13.35 -11.25 0.78
CA PRO A 121 14.51 -10.62 1.40
C PRO A 121 14.46 -10.72 2.94
N VAL A 122 14.82 -11.88 3.49
CA VAL A 122 14.69 -12.22 4.93
C VAL A 122 15.21 -11.11 5.85
N SER A 123 16.42 -10.61 5.63
CA SER A 123 16.99 -9.52 6.44
C SER A 123 16.20 -8.22 6.32
N GLY A 124 15.69 -7.92 5.13
CA GLY A 124 14.81 -6.78 4.89
C GLY A 124 13.47 -6.91 5.62
N PHE A 125 12.94 -8.13 5.76
CA PHE A 125 11.73 -8.39 6.54
C PHE A 125 11.96 -8.22 8.04
N PHE A 126 13.10 -8.64 8.59
CA PHE A 126 13.43 -8.37 9.98
C PHE A 126 13.54 -6.87 10.27
N ALA A 127 14.24 -6.12 9.41
CA ALA A 127 14.35 -4.69 9.57
C ALA A 127 12.99 -3.98 9.44
N LEU A 128 12.16 -4.38 8.48
CA LEU A 128 10.81 -3.86 8.33
C LEU A 128 9.94 -4.18 9.56
N ARG A 129 10.03 -5.40 10.11
CA ARG A 129 9.31 -5.78 11.33
C ARG A 129 9.68 -4.87 12.49
N GLU A 130 10.97 -4.63 12.74
CA GLU A 130 11.40 -3.73 13.81
C GLU A 130 10.92 -2.29 13.58
N SER A 131 11.01 -1.77 12.35
CA SER A 131 10.50 -0.43 12.06
C SER A 131 9.01 -0.25 12.36
N LEU A 132 8.21 -1.28 12.04
CA LEU A 132 6.78 -1.28 12.33
C LEU A 132 6.52 -1.39 13.84
N ALA A 133 7.32 -2.17 14.57
CA ALA A 133 7.24 -2.25 16.03
C ALA A 133 7.54 -0.89 16.68
N ILE A 134 8.60 -0.21 16.26
CA ILE A 134 8.96 1.13 16.76
C ILE A 134 7.83 2.14 16.48
N LEU A 135 7.26 2.13 15.27
CA LEU A 135 6.14 3.01 14.94
C LEU A 135 4.90 2.69 15.79
N ALA A 136 4.62 1.41 16.05
CA ALA A 136 3.52 0.99 16.90
C ALA A 136 3.71 1.42 18.36
N GLU A 137 4.92 1.29 18.91
CA GLU A 137 5.29 1.75 20.25
C GLU A 137 5.21 3.28 20.38
N THR A 138 5.65 4.01 19.36
CA THR A 138 5.55 5.47 19.30
C THR A 138 4.10 5.92 19.24
N GLY A 139 3.27 5.18 18.50
CA GLY A 139 1.90 5.53 18.16
C GLY A 139 1.82 6.49 16.97
N LEU A 140 0.84 6.25 16.09
CA LEU A 140 0.68 7.00 14.84
C LEU A 140 0.53 8.51 15.07
N GLU A 141 -0.34 8.92 15.99
CA GLU A 141 -0.59 10.35 16.25
C GLU A 141 0.63 11.08 16.78
N ASN A 142 1.43 10.43 17.64
CA ASN A 142 2.67 11.01 18.15
C ASN A 142 3.70 11.12 17.02
N SER A 143 3.78 10.11 16.15
CA SER A 143 4.64 10.14 14.97
C SER A 143 4.24 11.27 14.02
N TRP A 144 2.94 11.47 13.77
CA TRP A 144 2.43 12.59 12.96
C TRP A 144 2.77 13.96 13.56
N ARG A 145 2.65 14.12 14.89
CA ARG A 145 2.97 15.41 15.55
C ARG A 145 4.46 15.75 15.53
N HIS A 146 5.33 14.74 15.40
CA HIS A 146 6.78 14.93 15.38
C HIS A 146 7.28 15.47 14.04
N HIS A 147 6.56 15.19 12.94
CA HIS A 147 6.91 15.56 11.58
C HIS A 147 6.15 16.80 11.12
#